data_AF-A0A3D1AG69-F1
#
_entry.id   AF-A0A3D1AG69-F1
#
_cell.length_a   1.000
_cell.length_b   1.000
_cell.length_c   1.000
_cell.angle_alpha   90.00
_cell.angle_beta   90.00
_cell.angle_gamma   90.00
#
_symmetry.space_group_name_H-M   'P 1'
#
loop_
_entity.id
_entity.type
_entity.pdbx_description
1 polymer ?
#
loop_
_entity_poly.entity_id
_entity_poly.type
_entity_poly.pdbx_seq_one_letter_code
_entity_poly.pdbx_strand_id
1 'polypeptide(L)'
;MNTNNKLDELKDRNPFRVPDGYFESFTENMMSRLPEKTVEEPNVISIYDRVKPWLYMAAAFAGLVLLFNVLNKTAGTSAENEDTRAVTIVTVSPSGVESEADENVEFLEYIEDMYVDKYALSYIDDFMNN
;
A
#
# COMPACT_ATOMS: atom_id res chain seq x y z
N MET A 1 -56.88 -30.78 -37.43
CA MET A 1 -55.61 -30.92 -36.69
C MET A 1 -55.89 -31.68 -35.41
N ASN A 2 -55.14 -32.75 -35.11
CA ASN A 2 -55.29 -33.52 -33.88
C ASN A 2 -54.18 -33.11 -32.89
N THR A 3 -54.55 -32.52 -31.74
CA THR A 3 -53.62 -32.02 -30.72
C THR A 3 -53.31 -33.13 -29.71
N ASN A 4 -52.45 -34.06 -30.09
CA ASN A 4 -52.01 -35.11 -29.16
C ASN A 4 -51.10 -34.49 -28.09
N ASN A 5 -51.52 -34.57 -26.83
CA ASN A 5 -50.89 -33.92 -25.69
C ASN A 5 -49.70 -34.76 -25.19
N LYS A 6 -48.49 -34.43 -25.65
CA LYS A 6 -47.23 -35.14 -25.31
C LYS A 6 -46.89 -35.14 -23.81
N LEU A 7 -47.61 -34.36 -23.00
CA LEU A 7 -47.41 -34.28 -21.56
C LEU A 7 -48.03 -35.47 -20.83
N ASP A 8 -49.11 -36.06 -21.36
CA ASP A 8 -49.79 -37.20 -20.74
C ASP A 8 -48.94 -38.48 -20.79
N GLU A 9 -48.13 -38.64 -21.85
CA GLU A 9 -47.15 -39.74 -21.97
C GLU A 9 -45.97 -39.61 -21.00
N LEU A 10 -45.68 -38.39 -20.51
CA LEU A 10 -44.59 -38.11 -19.57
C LEU A 10 -45.03 -38.16 -18.10
N LYS A 11 -46.34 -38.21 -17.84
CA LYS A 11 -46.91 -38.28 -16.48
C LYS A 11 -46.57 -39.60 -15.78
N ASP A 12 -46.56 -40.70 -16.53
CA ASP A 12 -46.22 -42.04 -16.03
C ASP A 12 -44.70 -42.29 -15.95
N ARG A 13 -43.90 -41.56 -16.72
CA ARG A 13 -42.44 -41.68 -16.74
C ARG A 13 -41.81 -40.33 -16.42
N ASN A 14 -41.80 -39.96 -15.13
CA ASN A 14 -41.20 -38.71 -14.66
C ASN A 14 -39.73 -38.61 -15.14
N PRO A 15 -39.43 -37.74 -16.12
CA PRO A 15 -38.08 -37.63 -16.68
C PRO A 15 -37.14 -36.83 -15.78
N PHE A 16 -37.65 -36.24 -14.69
CA PHE A 16 -36.88 -35.48 -13.71
C PHE A 16 -36.61 -36.26 -12.42
N ARG A 17 -36.75 -37.60 -12.46
CA ARG A 17 -36.41 -38.44 -11.31
C ARG A 17 -34.89 -38.64 -11.25
N VAL A 18 -34.29 -38.25 -10.13
CA VAL A 18 -32.87 -38.51 -9.86
C VAL A 18 -32.63 -40.02 -9.75
N PRO A 19 -31.47 -40.52 -10.22
CA PRO A 19 -31.06 -41.90 -9.99
C PRO A 19 -30.99 -42.23 -8.50
N ASP A 20 -31.33 -43.47 -8.14
CA ASP A 20 -31.21 -43.95 -6.76
C ASP A 20 -29.74 -43.84 -6.31
N GLY A 21 -29.50 -43.24 -5.14
CA GLY A 21 -28.16 -43.05 -4.57
C GLY A 21 -27.35 -41.86 -5.11
N TYR A 22 -27.88 -41.03 -6.03
CA TYR A 22 -27.15 -39.87 -6.59
C TYR A 22 -26.59 -38.90 -5.53
N PHE A 23 -27.37 -38.64 -4.48
CA PHE A 23 -26.97 -37.70 -3.43
C PHE A 23 -26.11 -38.33 -2.33
N GLU A 24 -25.99 -39.66 -2.25
CA GLU A 24 -25.25 -40.34 -1.18
C GLU A 24 -23.76 -40.03 -1.23
N SER A 25 -23.18 -39.95 -2.44
CA SER A 25 -21.77 -39.58 -2.66
C SER A 25 -21.58 -38.11 -3.06
N PHE A 26 -22.65 -37.34 -3.25
CA PHE A 26 -22.56 -35.94 -3.69
C PHE A 26 -21.85 -35.07 -2.67
N THR A 27 -22.24 -35.17 -1.39
CA THR A 27 -21.64 -34.37 -0.31
C THR A 27 -20.16 -34.69 -0.13
N GLU A 28 -19.79 -35.98 -0.18
CA GLU A 28 -18.39 -36.41 -0.09
C GLU A 28 -17.56 -35.89 -1.27
N ASN A 29 -18.09 -36.00 -2.49
CA ASN A 29 -17.47 -35.45 -3.70
C ASN A 29 -17.39 -33.92 -3.69
N MET A 30 -18.35 -33.23 -3.07
CA MET A 30 -18.31 -31.77 -2.93
C MET A 30 -17.21 -31.37 -1.95
N MET A 31 -17.16 -32.00 -0.77
CA MET A 31 -16.17 -31.72 0.26
C MET A 31 -14.75 -32.08 -0.17
N SER A 32 -14.57 -33.15 -0.97
CA SER A 32 -13.24 -33.51 -1.51
C SER A 32 -12.73 -32.54 -2.58
N ARG A 33 -13.63 -31.78 -3.22
CA ARG A 33 -13.28 -30.73 -4.19
C ARG A 33 -13.08 -29.37 -3.55
N LEU A 34 -13.50 -29.18 -2.30
CA LEU A 34 -13.12 -27.98 -1.59
C LEU A 34 -11.59 -28.02 -1.43
N PRO A 35 -10.88 -26.96 -1.82
CA PRO A 35 -9.46 -26.88 -1.52
C PRO A 35 -9.32 -27.09 -0.02
N GLU A 36 -8.40 -27.98 0.39
CA GLU A 36 -7.94 -28.02 1.76
C GLU A 36 -7.63 -26.57 2.11
N LYS A 37 -8.31 -26.03 3.13
CA LYS A 37 -7.96 -24.71 3.64
C LYS A 37 -6.52 -24.88 4.08
N THR A 38 -5.59 -24.51 3.22
CA THR A 38 -4.21 -24.28 3.61
C THR A 38 -4.37 -23.25 4.70
N VAL A 39 -4.24 -23.71 5.93
CA VAL A 39 -3.91 -22.83 7.04
C VAL A 39 -2.52 -22.39 6.63
N GLU A 40 -2.49 -21.34 5.79
CA GLU A 40 -1.29 -20.57 5.52
C GLU A 40 -0.76 -20.28 6.92
N GLU A 41 0.29 -21.01 7.32
CA GLU A 41 0.94 -20.76 8.59
C GLU A 41 1.18 -19.25 8.60
N PRO A 42 0.62 -18.51 9.56
CA PRO A 42 0.71 -17.07 9.54
C PRO A 42 2.19 -16.76 9.45
N ASN A 43 2.64 -16.25 8.30
CA ASN A 43 4.02 -15.90 8.08
C ASN A 43 4.32 -14.86 9.14
N VAL A 44 4.93 -15.31 10.25
CA VAL A 44 5.17 -14.50 11.42
C VAL A 44 6.16 -13.46 10.95
N ILE A 45 5.62 -12.31 10.58
CA ILE A 45 6.36 -11.18 10.08
C ILE A 45 7.47 -10.96 11.10
N SER A 46 8.70 -11.27 10.70
CA SER A 46 9.80 -11.26 11.65
C SER A 46 9.96 -9.81 12.10
N ILE A 47 9.98 -9.58 13.41
CA ILE A 47 10.13 -8.23 14.01
C ILE A 47 11.31 -7.44 13.40
N TYR A 48 12.29 -8.16 12.84
CA TYR A 48 13.42 -7.64 12.08
C TYR A 48 13.03 -6.74 10.91
N ASP A 49 11.93 -7.01 10.21
CA ASP A 49 11.52 -6.19 9.06
C ASP A 49 11.02 -4.80 9.46
N ARG A 50 10.48 -4.66 10.68
CA ARG A 50 9.99 -3.37 11.21
C ARG A 50 11.07 -2.55 11.91
N VAL A 51 12.13 -3.19 12.41
CA VAL A 51 13.25 -2.48 13.06
C VAL A 51 14.28 -1.95 12.07
N LYS A 52 14.32 -2.47 10.81
CA LYS A 52 15.15 -1.93 9.71
C LYS A 52 15.05 -0.40 9.58
N PRO A 53 13.85 0.20 9.38
CA PRO A 53 13.73 1.65 9.26
C PRO A 53 14.11 2.40 10.56
N TRP A 54 13.80 1.84 11.73
CA TRP A 54 14.12 2.49 13.00
C TRP A 54 15.63 2.50 13.29
N LEU A 55 16.36 1.48 12.86
CA LEU A 55 17.82 1.42 12.95
C LEU A 55 18.49 2.52 12.12
N TYR A 56 18.01 2.81 10.91
CA TYR A 56 18.50 3.93 10.10
C TYR A 56 18.24 5.27 10.77
N MET A 57 17.04 5.45 11.35
CA MET A 57 16.72 6.66 12.12
C MET A 57 17.63 6.80 13.33
N ALA A 58 17.86 5.72 14.09
CA ALA A 58 18.75 5.72 15.24
C ALA A 58 20.19 6.12 14.86
N ALA A 59 20.71 5.62 13.73
CA ALA A 59 22.03 6.00 13.23
C ALA A 59 22.11 7.49 12.84
N ALA A 60 21.09 8.01 12.15
CA ALA A 60 21.00 9.43 11.80
C ALA A 60 20.92 10.32 13.04
N PHE A 61 20.06 9.97 14.01
CA PHE A 61 19.96 10.68 15.28
C PHE A 61 21.25 10.60 16.09
N ALA A 62 21.91 9.44 16.17
CA ALA A 62 23.20 9.31 16.83
C ALA A 62 24.27 10.18 16.18
N GLY A 63 24.31 10.24 14.84
CA GLY A 63 25.19 11.12 14.08
C GLY A 63 24.96 12.60 14.39
N LEU A 64 23.69 13.04 14.40
CA LEU A 64 23.32 14.42 14.74
C LEU A 64 23.61 14.77 16.20
N VAL A 65 23.29 13.88 17.14
CA VAL A 65 23.54 14.08 18.57
C VAL A 65 25.04 14.12 18.86
N LEU A 66 25.83 13.25 18.23
CA LEU A 66 27.29 13.24 18.38
C LEU A 66 27.88 14.52 17.79
N LEU A 67 27.44 14.94 16.61
CA LEU A 67 27.86 16.20 16.00
C LEU A 67 27.52 17.40 16.91
N PHE A 68 26.29 17.46 17.42
CA PHE A 68 25.86 18.51 18.35
C PHE A 68 26.68 18.52 19.64
N ASN A 69 26.95 17.34 20.22
CA ASN A 69 27.73 17.25 21.45
C ASN A 69 29.21 17.62 21.22
N VAL A 70 29.82 17.18 20.12
CA VAL A 70 31.19 17.57 19.75
C VAL A 70 31.28 19.08 19.55
N LEU A 71 30.35 19.67 18.77
CA LEU A 71 30.32 21.12 18.54
C LEU A 71 30.08 21.89 19.84
N ASN A 72 29.16 21.47 20.71
CA ASN A 72 28.92 22.12 22.00
C ASN A 72 30.10 21.98 22.96
N LYS A 73 30.84 20.86 22.91
CA LYS A 73 32.03 20.65 23.73
C LYS A 73 33.22 21.47 23.22
N THR A 74 33.31 21.73 21.92
CA THR A 74 34.29 22.65 21.33
C THR A 74 33.90 24.12 21.42
N ALA A 75 32.60 24.43 21.40
CA ALA A 75 32.05 25.79 21.48
C ALA A 75 31.80 26.26 22.93
N GLY A 76 31.73 25.34 23.89
CA GLY A 76 31.70 25.63 25.33
C GLY A 76 33.02 26.20 25.87
N THR A 77 34.06 26.31 25.04
CA THR A 77 35.16 27.26 25.21
C THR A 77 35.09 28.23 24.05
N SER A 78 34.81 29.50 24.34
CA SER A 78 34.47 30.59 23.40
C SER A 78 32.98 30.75 23.13
N ALA A 79 32.26 31.17 24.17
CA ALA A 79 31.20 32.13 23.97
C ALA A 79 31.83 33.46 23.50
N GLU A 80 31.76 33.77 22.20
CA GLU A 80 31.47 35.12 21.72
C GLU A 80 31.20 35.13 20.21
N ASN A 81 30.24 35.96 19.82
CA ASN A 81 29.85 36.40 18.48
C ASN A 81 28.68 35.67 17.81
N GLU A 82 27.51 36.26 18.05
CA GLU A 82 26.44 36.40 17.07
C GLU A 82 27.00 36.85 15.71
N ASP A 83 26.88 36.02 14.69
CA ASP A 83 26.76 36.47 13.30
C ASP A 83 25.85 35.47 12.57
N THR A 84 24.62 35.90 12.33
CA THR A 84 23.65 35.29 11.41
C THR A 84 24.30 35.05 10.06
N ARG A 85 24.85 33.86 9.86
CA ARG A 85 25.41 33.42 8.58
C ARG A 85 24.45 32.47 7.91
N ALA A 86 23.93 32.96 6.79
CA ALA A 86 23.04 32.35 5.83
C ALA A 86 22.96 30.83 5.88
N VAL A 87 21.73 30.32 6.00
CA VAL A 87 21.38 28.93 5.71
C VAL A 87 21.63 28.69 4.22
N THR A 88 22.82 28.17 3.88
CA THR A 88 23.03 27.53 2.59
C THR A 88 22.35 26.16 2.67
N ILE A 89 21.17 26.06 2.05
CA ILE A 89 20.48 24.79 1.86
C ILE A 89 21.40 23.95 0.96
N VAL A 90 22.09 22.96 1.52
CA VAL A 90 22.85 21.99 0.73
C VAL A 90 21.81 21.08 0.07
N THR A 91 21.40 21.48 -1.14
CA THR A 91 20.75 20.58 -2.07
C THR A 91 21.73 19.45 -2.34
N VAL A 92 21.37 18.23 -1.95
CA VAL A 92 22.10 17.03 -2.31
C VAL A 92 21.81 16.78 -3.80
N SER A 93 22.44 17.57 -4.67
CA SER A 93 22.47 17.27 -6.09
C SER A 93 23.38 16.06 -6.29
N PRO A 94 22.89 14.96 -6.91
CA PRO A 94 23.75 13.89 -7.35
C PRO A 94 24.69 14.50 -8.39
N SER A 95 25.97 14.43 -8.09
CA SER A 95 27.04 14.85 -8.96
C SER A 95 26.88 14.25 -10.36
N GLY A 96 26.57 15.10 -11.33
CA GLY A 96 26.72 14.83 -12.76
C GLY A 96 25.44 14.77 -13.58
N VAL A 97 24.68 15.87 -13.68
CA VAL A 97 23.86 16.15 -14.88
C VAL A 97 23.88 17.66 -15.13
N GLU A 98 24.10 18.01 -16.38
CA GLU A 98 24.21 19.36 -16.91
C GLU A 98 22.93 20.18 -16.71
N SER A 99 23.09 21.49 -16.84
CA SER A 99 22.06 22.52 -16.82
C SER A 99 20.87 22.22 -17.74
N GLU A 100 19.85 21.57 -17.22
CA GLU A 100 18.51 21.48 -17.82
C GLU A 100 17.49 21.88 -16.72
N ALA A 101 17.66 23.07 -16.15
CA ALA A 101 16.83 23.55 -15.05
C ALA A 101 15.49 24.15 -15.51
N ASP A 102 15.30 24.39 -16.82
CA ASP A 102 14.15 25.12 -17.35
C ASP A 102 13.01 24.17 -17.77
N GLU A 103 13.32 23.06 -18.46
CA GLU A 103 12.28 22.08 -18.89
C GLU A 103 11.69 21.27 -17.72
N ASN A 104 12.47 21.07 -16.66
CA ASN A 104 12.03 20.31 -15.50
C ASN A 104 11.05 21.08 -14.62
N VAL A 105 10.96 22.41 -14.75
CA VAL A 105 10.03 23.26 -13.97
C VAL A 105 8.60 23.07 -14.48
N GLU A 106 8.39 23.06 -15.80
CA GLU A 106 7.07 22.82 -16.40
C GLU A 106 6.54 21.42 -16.04
N PHE A 107 7.42 20.42 -16.04
CA PHE A 107 7.06 19.06 -15.61
C PHE A 107 6.71 18.99 -14.11
N LEU A 108 7.42 19.73 -13.25
CA LEU A 108 7.15 19.77 -11.82
C LEU A 108 5.82 20.46 -11.51
N GLU A 109 5.56 21.60 -12.18
CA GLU A 109 4.32 22.36 -12.07
C GLU A 109 3.12 21.52 -12.54
N TYR A 110 3.26 20.79 -13.66
CA TYR A 110 2.23 19.86 -14.15
C TYR A 110 1.88 18.75 -13.14
N ILE A 111 2.89 18.19 -12.46
CA ILE A 111 2.67 17.17 -11.45
C ILE A 111 2.01 17.78 -10.21
N GLU A 112 2.47 18.95 -9.76
CA GLU A 112 1.90 19.65 -8.61
C GLU A 112 0.40 19.93 -8.81
N ASP A 113 0.01 20.47 -9.96
CA ASP A 113 -1.39 20.74 -10.31
C ASP A 113 -2.26 19.47 -10.28
N MET A 114 -1.72 18.33 -10.73
CA MET A 114 -2.44 17.05 -10.70
C MET A 114 -2.68 16.54 -9.27
N TYR A 115 -1.75 16.80 -8.35
CA TYR A 115 -1.89 16.39 -6.95
C TYR A 115 -2.77 17.35 -6.15
N VAL A 116 -2.66 18.65 -6.38
CA VAL A 116 -3.44 19.68 -5.68
C VAL A 116 -4.94 19.44 -5.82
N ASP A 117 -5.43 19.10 -7.01
CA ASP A 117 -6.86 18.88 -7.24
C ASP A 117 -7.39 17.67 -6.45
N LYS A 118 -6.59 16.60 -6.35
CA LYS A 118 -6.95 15.39 -5.58
C LYS A 118 -7.03 15.65 -4.07
N TYR A 119 -6.14 16.47 -3.53
CA TYR A 119 -6.17 16.82 -2.10
C TYR A 119 -7.19 17.92 -1.81
N ALA A 120 -7.38 18.89 -2.70
CA ALA A 120 -8.41 19.93 -2.55
C ALA A 120 -9.81 19.31 -2.43
N LEU A 121 -10.12 18.27 -3.22
CA LEU A 121 -11.38 17.55 -3.13
C LEU A 121 -11.55 16.79 -1.81
N SER A 122 -10.49 16.18 -1.25
CA SER A 122 -10.59 15.51 0.07
C SER A 122 -10.80 16.50 1.21
N TYR A 123 -10.19 17.68 1.14
CA TYR A 123 -10.39 18.73 2.14
C TYR A 123 -11.79 19.34 2.07
N ILE A 124 -12.36 19.47 0.87
CA ILE A 124 -13.73 19.99 0.69
C ILE A 124 -14.77 18.95 1.13
N ASP A 125 -14.56 17.66 0.85
CA ASP A 125 -15.48 16.60 1.28
C ASP A 125 -15.54 16.48 2.81
N ASP A 126 -14.39 16.49 3.48
CA ASP A 126 -14.32 16.49 4.96
C ASP A 126 -14.95 17.75 5.59
N PHE A 127 -14.88 18.90 4.91
CA PHE A 127 -15.51 20.15 5.37
C PHE A 127 -17.03 20.18 5.13
N MET A 128 -17.51 19.60 4.02
CA MET A 128 -18.93 19.58 3.65
C MET A 128 -19.73 18.52 4.39
N ASN A 129 -19.07 17.50 4.94
CA ASN A 129 -19.70 16.33 5.55
C ASN A 129 -19.61 16.31 7.09
N ASN A 130 -19.25 17.44 7.71
CA ASN A 130 -19.30 17.70 9.15
C ASN A 130 -20.19 18.92 9.46
#